data_AF-A0A5N9AZL4-F1
#
_entry.id   AF-A0A5N9AZL4-F1
#
_cell.length_a   1.000
_cell.length_b   1.000
_cell.length_c   1.000
_cell.angle_alpha   90.00
_cell.angle_beta   90.00
_cell.angle_gamma   90.00
#
_symmetry.space_group_name_H-M   'P 1'
#
loop_
_entity.id
_entity.type
_entity.pdbx_description
1 polymer ?
#
loop_
_entity_poly.entity_id
_entity_poly.type
_entity_poly.pdbx_seq_one_letter_code
_entity_poly.pdbx_strand_id
1 'polypeptide(L)'
;MNNLKIAYYLNFIPLGIGYLLSGLYLEFIVSAFYSILAFFSGYFLGPILFDWVLMSQFGECGYGFSKWCDGQRPFWAILLIILVWLIPLVFVSLVNVISIKKHFEKTSTN
;
A
#
# COMPACT_ATOMS: atom_id res chain seq x y z
N MET A 1 26.86 2.52 10.38
CA MET A 1 26.45 3.27 9.15
C MET A 1 25.78 2.41 8.08
N ASN A 2 26.22 1.17 7.80
CA ASN A 2 25.64 0.39 6.68
C ASN A 2 24.21 -0.15 6.96
N ASN A 3 23.97 -0.72 8.14
CA ASN A 3 22.66 -1.30 8.51
C ASN A 3 21.51 -0.29 8.48
N LEU A 4 21.83 0.95 8.86
CA LEU A 4 20.90 2.06 8.89
C LEU A 4 20.50 2.46 7.45
N LYS A 5 21.45 2.59 6.51
CA LYS A 5 21.12 2.86 5.09
C LYS A 5 20.27 1.74 4.49
N ILE A 6 20.59 0.50 4.83
CA ILE A 6 19.83 -0.68 4.41
C ILE A 6 18.39 -0.63 4.97
N ALA A 7 18.21 -0.21 6.23
CA ALA A 7 16.91 -0.02 6.85
C ALA A 7 16.03 1.02 6.12
N TYR A 8 16.64 2.13 5.67
CA TYR A 8 15.93 3.14 4.86
C TYR A 8 15.34 2.54 3.58
N TYR A 9 16.14 1.78 2.82
CA TYR A 9 15.68 1.15 1.58
C TYR A 9 14.65 0.04 1.83
N LEU A 10 14.80 -0.73 2.90
CA LEU A 10 13.87 -1.79 3.24
C LEU A 10 12.48 -1.30 3.67
N ASN A 11 12.38 -0.04 4.14
CA ASN A 11 11.09 0.56 4.48
C ASN A 11 10.28 1.07 3.28
N PHE A 12 10.80 0.98 2.06
CA PHE A 12 9.97 1.06 0.86
C PHE A 12 9.04 -0.16 0.73
N ILE A 13 9.33 -1.25 1.46
CA ILE A 13 8.39 -2.34 1.64
C ILE A 13 7.42 -1.93 2.76
N PRO A 14 6.11 -1.92 2.52
CA PRO A 14 5.12 -1.36 3.46
C PRO A 14 5.21 -1.97 4.86
N LEU A 15 5.62 -3.23 4.98
CA LEU A 15 5.75 -3.99 6.23
C LEU A 15 6.72 -3.40 7.27
N GLY A 16 7.53 -2.39 6.93
CA GLY A 16 8.39 -1.72 7.91
C GLY A 16 9.61 -2.55 8.31
N ILE A 17 10.09 -3.44 7.43
CA ILE A 17 11.21 -4.38 7.70
C ILE A 17 12.49 -3.66 8.13
N GLY A 18 12.70 -2.43 7.67
CA GLY A 18 13.84 -1.61 8.08
C GLY A 18 13.90 -1.34 9.58
N TYR A 19 12.75 -1.26 10.26
CA TYR A 19 12.70 -1.03 11.70
C TYR A 19 13.33 -2.18 12.52
N LEU A 20 13.26 -3.42 12.03
CA LEU A 20 13.92 -4.57 12.67
C LEU A 20 15.44 -4.41 12.69
N LEU A 21 16.02 -3.90 11.60
CA LEU A 21 17.46 -3.70 11.48
C LEU A 21 17.98 -2.54 12.34
N SER A 22 17.11 -1.59 12.68
CA SER A 22 17.44 -0.46 13.54
C SER A 22 17.08 -0.70 15.01
N GLY A 23 16.57 -1.88 15.37
CA GLY A 23 16.16 -2.21 16.75
C GLY A 23 14.87 -1.52 17.23
N LEU A 24 14.07 -1.00 16.30
CA LEU A 24 12.83 -0.25 16.54
C LEU A 24 11.62 -1.20 16.47
N TYR A 25 11.53 -2.13 17.42
CA TYR A 25 10.55 -3.23 17.37
C TYR A 25 9.09 -2.77 17.51
N LEU A 26 8.82 -1.70 18.26
CA LEU A 26 7.46 -1.20 18.44
C LEU A 26 6.97 -0.54 17.15
N GLU A 27 7.82 0.25 16.51
CA GLU A 27 7.58 0.88 15.21
C GLU A 27 7.37 -0.17 14.12
N PHE A 28 8.12 -1.28 14.17
CA PHE A 28 7.88 -2.44 13.30
C PHE A 28 6.47 -3.01 13.48
N ILE A 29 6.04 -3.32 14.71
CA ILE A 29 4.72 -3.89 14.98
C ILE A 29 3.60 -2.95 14.51
N VAL A 30 3.73 -1.67 14.82
CA VAL A 30 2.76 -0.63 14.42
C VAL A 30 2.70 -0.52 12.90
N SER A 31 3.86 -0.49 12.23
CA SER A 31 3.95 -0.41 10.78
C SER A 31 3.36 -1.64 10.06
N ALA A 32 3.64 -2.83 10.58
CA ALA A 32 3.08 -4.08 10.06
C ALA A 32 1.55 -4.11 10.21
N PHE A 33 1.02 -3.68 11.36
CA PHE A 33 -0.43 -3.57 11.59
C PHE A 33 -1.08 -2.59 10.61
N TYR A 34 -0.51 -1.39 10.44
CA TYR A 34 -1.01 -0.42 9.47
C TYR A 34 -0.91 -0.90 8.02
N SER A 35 0.10 -1.71 7.68
CA SER A 35 0.21 -2.31 6.35
C SER A 35 -0.91 -3.30 6.06
N ILE A 36 -1.28 -4.12 7.06
CA ILE A 36 -2.41 -5.04 6.95
C ILE A 36 -3.70 -4.26 6.74
N LEU A 37 -3.94 -3.22 7.56
CA LEU A 37 -5.10 -2.35 7.40
C LEU A 37 -5.13 -1.64 6.04
N ALA A 38 -3.98 -1.15 5.57
CA ALA A 38 -3.82 -0.50 4.28
C ALA A 38 -4.08 -1.46 3.11
N PHE A 39 -3.66 -2.72 3.22
CA PHE A 39 -3.96 -3.75 2.23
C PHE A 39 -5.47 -3.98 2.11
N PHE A 40 -6.18 -4.13 3.23
CA PHE A 40 -7.63 -4.31 3.24
C PHE A 40 -8.41 -3.06 2.82
N SER A 41 -7.97 -1.87 3.24
CA SER A 41 -8.60 -0.62 2.82
C SER A 41 -8.40 -0.37 1.33
N GLY A 42 -7.23 -0.66 0.80
CA GLY A 42 -6.97 -0.64 -0.64
C GLY A 42 -7.80 -1.66 -1.40
N TYR A 43 -7.99 -2.87 -0.86
CA TYR A 43 -8.84 -3.90 -1.48
C TYR A 43 -10.30 -3.42 -1.56
N PHE A 44 -10.77 -2.75 -0.51
CA PHE A 44 -12.08 -2.12 -0.53
C PHE A 44 -12.16 -0.95 -1.53
N LEU A 45 -11.11 -0.16 -1.67
CA LEU A 45 -11.08 0.97 -2.61
C LEU A 45 -11.00 0.52 -4.08
N GLY A 46 -10.08 -0.37 -4.43
CA GLY A 46 -9.87 -0.80 -5.81
C GLY A 46 -10.89 -1.86 -6.25
N PRO A 47 -10.69 -3.14 -5.88
CA PRO A 47 -11.54 -4.25 -6.31
C PRO A 47 -13.02 -4.12 -5.98
N ILE A 48 -13.39 -3.43 -4.90
CA ILE A 48 -14.79 -3.28 -4.49
C ILE A 48 -15.39 -1.99 -5.06
N LEU A 49 -14.92 -0.82 -4.62
CA LEU A 49 -15.52 0.44 -5.01
C LEU A 49 -15.19 0.83 -6.45
N PHE A 50 -13.91 0.83 -6.83
CA PHE A 50 -13.49 1.31 -8.14
C PHE A 50 -13.93 0.37 -9.27
N ASP A 51 -13.85 -0.95 -9.07
CA ASP A 51 -14.38 -1.93 -10.04
C ASP A 51 -15.89 -1.76 -10.23
N TRP A 52 -16.64 -1.49 -9.15
CA TRP A 52 -18.08 -1.22 -9.23
C TRP A 52 -18.39 0.08 -9.98
N VAL A 53 -17.62 1.16 -9.75
CA VAL A 53 -17.73 2.41 -10.49
C VAL A 53 -17.48 2.17 -11.99
N LEU A 54 -16.38 1.49 -12.35
CA LEU A 54 -16.08 1.16 -13.74
C LEU A 54 -17.20 0.32 -14.37
N MET A 55 -17.73 -0.67 -13.64
CA MET A 55 -18.83 -1.49 -14.13
C MET A 55 -20.09 -0.65 -14.39
N SER A 56 -20.43 0.30 -13.50
CA SER A 56 -21.58 1.19 -13.71
C SER A 56 -21.44 2.15 -14.90
N GLN A 57 -20.20 2.42 -15.35
CA GLN A 57 -19.94 3.32 -16.47
C GLN A 57 -19.77 2.59 -17.81
N PHE A 58 -19.22 1.37 -17.78
CA PHE A 58 -18.80 0.66 -18.98
C PHE A 58 -19.52 -0.69 -19.19
N GLY A 59 -20.26 -1.19 -18.20
CA GLY A 59 -21.03 -2.44 -18.32
C GLY A 59 -22.39 -2.21 -18.96
N GLU A 60 -22.74 -3.00 -19.96
CA GLU A 60 -24.04 -2.90 -20.66
C GLU A 60 -25.08 -3.88 -20.09
N CYS A 61 -24.66 -4.86 -19.30
CA CYS A 61 -25.55 -5.86 -18.69
C CYS A 61 -25.24 -6.11 -17.21
N GLY A 62 -26.31 -6.12 -16.39
CA GLY A 62 -26.33 -6.66 -15.02
C GLY A 62 -25.53 -5.91 -13.94
N TYR A 63 -26.24 -5.15 -13.10
CA TYR A 63 -25.69 -4.47 -11.91
C TYR A 63 -25.41 -5.42 -10.72
N GLY A 64 -24.82 -6.60 -10.99
CA GLY A 64 -24.40 -7.54 -9.94
C GLY A 64 -23.03 -7.14 -9.42
N PHE A 65 -22.86 -7.06 -8.10
CA PHE A 65 -21.56 -6.76 -7.49
C PHE A 65 -20.46 -7.66 -8.06
N SER A 66 -19.37 -7.04 -8.52
CA SER A 66 -18.14 -7.67 -9.02
C SER A 66 -18.29 -8.66 -10.18
N LYS A 67 -19.38 -8.61 -10.97
CA LYS A 67 -19.54 -9.50 -12.13
C LYS A 67 -19.73 -8.71 -13.42
N TRP A 68 -18.63 -8.52 -14.12
CA TRP A 68 -18.65 -8.04 -15.50
C TRP A 68 -19.27 -9.10 -16.42
N CYS A 69 -20.01 -8.67 -17.43
CA CYS A 69 -20.38 -9.53 -18.53
C CYS A 69 -19.14 -9.99 -19.31
N ASP A 70 -19.22 -11.19 -19.89
CA ASP A 70 -18.12 -11.76 -20.67
C ASP A 70 -17.71 -10.82 -21.81
N GLY A 71 -16.42 -10.52 -21.89
CA GLY A 71 -15.85 -9.65 -22.93
C GLY A 71 -16.04 -8.14 -22.73
N GLN A 72 -16.80 -7.70 -21.73
CA GLN A 72 -17.05 -6.26 -21.52
C GLN A 72 -16.02 -5.57 -20.62
N ARG A 73 -15.31 -6.34 -19.78
CA ARG A 73 -14.30 -5.75 -18.89
C ARG A 73 -13.12 -5.22 -19.70
N PRO A 74 -12.86 -3.90 -19.71
CA PRO A 74 -11.70 -3.38 -20.42
C PRO A 74 -10.42 -3.88 -19.77
N PHE A 75 -9.41 -4.27 -20.58
CA PHE A 75 -8.16 -4.81 -20.03
C PHE A 75 -7.45 -3.82 -19.08
N TRP A 76 -7.59 -2.53 -19.33
CA TRP A 76 -7.00 -1.45 -18.52
C TRP A 76 -7.70 -1.25 -17.17
N ALA A 77 -8.93 -1.72 -17.00
CA ALA A 77 -9.67 -1.63 -15.73
C ALA A 77 -8.95 -2.39 -14.62
N ILE A 78 -8.44 -3.59 -14.91
CA ILE A 78 -7.68 -4.41 -13.95
C ILE A 78 -6.42 -3.68 -13.49
N LEU A 79 -5.71 -3.05 -14.43
CA LEU A 79 -4.50 -2.28 -14.10
C LEU A 79 -4.83 -1.11 -13.17
N LEU A 80 -5.88 -0.34 -13.45
CA LEU A 80 -6.31 0.76 -12.58
C LEU A 80 -6.74 0.29 -11.19
N ILE A 81 -7.48 -0.82 -11.12
CA ILE A 81 -7.93 -1.41 -9.85
C ILE A 81 -6.74 -1.80 -8.98
N ILE A 82 -5.72 -2.43 -9.57
CA ILE A 82 -4.48 -2.79 -8.87
C ILE A 82 -3.75 -1.52 -8.43
N LEU A 83 -3.66 -0.48 -9.29
CA LEU A 83 -3.04 0.78 -8.91
C LEU A 83 -3.74 1.42 -7.72
N VAL A 84 -5.07 1.53 -7.75
CA VAL A 84 -5.88 2.06 -6.64
C VAL A 84 -5.72 1.23 -5.37
N TRP A 85 -5.67 -0.10 -5.49
CA TRP A 85 -5.45 -1.01 -4.38
C TRP A 85 -4.10 -0.76 -3.69
N LEU A 86 -3.05 -0.46 -4.45
CA LEU A 86 -1.71 -0.28 -3.90
C LEU A 86 -1.49 1.10 -3.26
N ILE A 87 -2.33 2.10 -3.54
CA ILE A 87 -2.15 3.48 -3.03
C ILE A 87 -1.99 3.54 -1.49
N PRO A 88 -2.85 2.90 -0.67
CA PRO A 88 -2.69 2.95 0.78
C PRO A 88 -1.38 2.32 1.27
N LEU A 89 -0.90 1.26 0.62
CA LEU A 89 0.37 0.62 0.95
C LEU A 89 1.57 1.52 0.62
N VAL A 90 1.50 2.24 -0.50
CA VAL A 90 2.51 3.25 -0.86
C VAL A 90 2.55 4.34 0.21
N PHE A 91 1.38 4.79 0.71
CA PHE A 91 1.32 5.79 1.76
C PHE A 91 1.99 5.31 3.07
N VAL A 92 1.72 4.08 3.50
CA VAL A 92 2.39 3.48 4.68
C VAL A 92 3.90 3.41 4.48
N SER A 93 4.36 3.00 3.29
CA SER A 93 5.79 2.93 2.95
C SER A 93 6.46 4.32 3.03
N LEU A 94 5.82 5.36 2.51
CA LEU A 94 6.34 6.74 2.59
C LEU A 94 6.46 7.23 4.03
N VAL A 95 5.44 6.97 4.86
CA VAL A 95 5.48 7.32 6.29
C VAL A 95 6.63 6.60 6.99
N ASN A 96 6.82 5.31 6.71
CA ASN A 96 7.92 4.52 7.27
C ASN A 96 9.31 5.06 6.90
N VAL A 97 9.48 5.43 5.62
CA VAL A 97 10.73 6.00 5.10
C VAL A 97 11.02 7.35 5.74
N ILE A 98 10.02 8.23 5.85
CA ILE A 98 10.15 9.54 6.50
C ILE A 98 10.50 9.40 7.98
N SER A 99 9.84 8.47 8.68
CA SER A 99 10.07 8.22 10.11
C SER A 99 11.51 7.75 10.37
N ILE A 100 12.00 6.76 9.61
CA ILE A 100 13.40 6.33 9.72
C ILE A 100 14.35 7.48 9.41
N LYS A 101 14.11 8.25 8.35
CA LYS A 101 14.97 9.40 8.01
C LYS A 101 15.08 10.41 9.17
N LYS A 102 13.97 10.70 9.87
CA LYS A 102 14.01 11.56 11.05
C LYS A 102 14.83 10.97 12.19
N HIS A 103 14.74 9.65 12.40
CA HIS A 103 15.57 8.96 13.38
C HIS A 103 17.07 9.11 13.06
N PHE A 104 17.45 8.95 11.80
CA PHE A 104 18.82 9.16 11.34
C PHE A 104 19.37 10.56 11.63
N GLU A 105 18.60 11.59 11.31
CA GLU A 105 19.01 12.98 11.52
C GLU A 105 19.26 13.24 13.01
N LYS A 106 18.38 12.73 13.89
CA LYS A 106 18.52 12.87 15.34
C LYS A 106 19.74 12.15 15.92
N THR A 107 20.11 10.98 15.39
CA THR A 107 21.30 10.24 15.85
C THR A 107 22.60 10.83 15.32
N SER A 108 22.58 11.56 14.21
CA SER A 108 23.78 12.21 13.65
C SER A 108 24.15 13.54 14.31
N THR A 109 23.20 14.17 15.02
CA THR A 109 23.40 15.44 15.74
C THR A 109 23.83 15.26 17.21
N ASN A 110 23.80 14.02 17.72
CA ASN A 110 24.30 13.63 19.04
C ASN A 110 25.67 12.95 18.91
#